data_AF-A0A8C3T272-F1
#
_entry.id   AF-A0A8C3T272-F1
#
_cell.length_a   1.000
_cell.length_b   1.000
_cell.length_c   1.000
_cell.angle_alpha   90.00
_cell.angle_beta   90.00
_cell.angle_gamma   90.00
#
_symmetry.space_group_name_H-M   'P 1'
#
loop_
_entity.id
_entity.type
_entity.pdbx_description
1 polymer ?
#
loop_
_entity_poly.entity_id
_entity_poly.type
_entity_poly.pdbx_seq_one_letter_code
_entity_poly.pdbx_strand_id
1 'polypeptide(L)'
;MRVAESELGGVERAGVGPRRRGGAGTGLGKGKVWGLEEGGARVFGFVRSESWSMHGRISAQAFSFDQHFKAYQKDEFVKAFFNDPNVSANLKLLTASGQWTTLGTKVNKIEAIVVPCTQVSMSFFDRLYSEGVVRETGYIVKCYDDYSDGFPISDALRKVLLLEDSDHFDLFSQSNREEFLFCLFKHLCLGGTLCQFEDVLGPYLETTKALYKDLVSVQKDPETKEIIITSTIFKVSAYDNNGMCYPSTKSHEQTFAYLIVDPLKRHVHVLYHSFGGSLFFN
;
A
#
# COMPACT_ATOMS: atom_id res chain seq x y z
N MET A 1 0.58 -34.50 79.89
CA MET A 1 -0.27 -33.35 80.28
C MET A 1 -1.62 -33.55 79.59
N ARG A 2 -2.69 -33.69 80.39
CA ARG A 2 -4.16 -33.60 80.16
C ARG A 2 -4.69 -33.62 78.70
N VAL A 3 -5.52 -34.58 78.23
CA VAL A 3 -6.95 -34.95 78.51
C VAL A 3 -7.92 -34.42 77.41
N ALA A 4 -8.94 -35.23 77.11
CA ALA A 4 -10.25 -35.00 76.42
C ALA A 4 -10.24 -35.03 74.88
N GLU A 5 -10.97 -35.90 74.13
CA GLU A 5 -12.36 -36.40 74.17
C GLU A 5 -13.47 -35.33 74.09
N SER A 6 -14.22 -35.33 72.97
CA SER A 6 -15.69 -35.13 72.80
C SER A 6 -15.95 -34.75 71.31
N GLU A 7 -16.59 -35.59 70.49
CA GLU A 7 -18.02 -35.93 70.40
C GLU A 7 -18.98 -34.84 69.86
N LEU A 8 -19.70 -35.26 68.80
CA LEU A 8 -21.06 -34.90 68.38
C LEU A 8 -21.33 -33.67 67.50
N GLY A 9 -22.04 -33.91 66.39
CA GLY A 9 -22.86 -32.90 65.70
C GLY A 9 -23.07 -33.18 64.20
N GLY A 10 -23.97 -34.11 63.85
CA GLY A 10 -24.48 -34.23 62.48
C GLY A 10 -25.65 -33.28 62.21
N VAL A 11 -25.80 -32.81 60.97
CA VAL A 11 -27.08 -32.37 60.38
C VAL A 11 -27.08 -32.67 58.86
N GLU A 12 -28.26 -32.98 58.38
CA GLU A 12 -28.67 -33.70 57.18
C GLU A 12 -29.10 -32.77 56.00
N ARG A 13 -28.85 -33.26 54.76
CA ARG A 13 -29.53 -33.10 53.44
C ARG A 13 -30.10 -31.75 52.94
N ALA A 14 -29.75 -31.44 51.68
CA ALA A 14 -30.65 -31.26 50.51
C ALA A 14 -29.73 -31.12 49.25
N GLY A 15 -29.94 -31.65 48.06
CA GLY A 15 -31.16 -32.08 47.37
C GLY A 15 -31.31 -31.30 46.05
N VAL A 16 -30.99 -31.96 44.92
CA VAL A 16 -31.59 -31.79 43.57
C VAL A 16 -31.15 -30.63 42.66
N GLY A 17 -30.74 -30.99 41.43
CA GLY A 17 -31.00 -30.18 40.22
C GLY A 17 -30.07 -30.45 39.03
N PRO A 18 -30.51 -31.18 37.97
CA PRO A 18 -29.73 -31.34 36.75
C PRO A 18 -29.92 -30.11 35.84
N ARG A 19 -28.83 -29.53 35.33
CA ARG A 19 -28.92 -28.48 34.29
C ARG A 19 -28.93 -29.09 32.89
N ARG A 20 -29.83 -28.54 32.09
CA ARG A 20 -30.40 -29.03 30.83
C ARG A 20 -29.42 -28.99 29.67
N ARG A 21 -29.64 -29.91 28.71
CA ARG A 21 -29.28 -29.75 27.30
C ARG A 21 -29.81 -28.42 26.77
N GLY A 22 -28.93 -27.61 26.16
CA GLY A 22 -29.30 -26.58 25.20
C GLY A 22 -28.75 -26.99 23.84
N GLY A 23 -29.64 -27.30 22.90
CA GLY A 23 -29.31 -27.43 21.49
C GLY A 23 -29.46 -26.08 20.76
N ALA A 24 -28.88 -26.05 19.57
CA ALA A 24 -29.03 -25.07 18.48
C ALA A 24 -28.42 -23.67 18.70
N GLY A 25 -27.60 -23.26 17.72
CA GLY A 25 -27.04 -21.92 17.62
C GLY A 25 -26.07 -21.79 16.45
N THR A 26 -26.61 -21.73 15.23
CA THR A 26 -25.94 -21.18 14.05
C THR A 26 -25.40 -19.78 14.35
N GLY A 27 -24.12 -19.56 14.10
CA GLY A 27 -23.52 -18.23 14.18
C GLY A 27 -22.03 -18.26 13.88
N LEU A 28 -21.65 -18.04 12.63
CA LEU A 28 -20.34 -17.46 12.33
C LEU A 28 -20.34 -16.03 12.93
N GLY A 29 -19.98 -15.95 14.20
CA GLY A 29 -19.91 -14.71 14.96
C GLY A 29 -18.53 -14.08 14.88
N LYS A 30 -18.51 -12.82 14.42
CA LYS A 30 -17.75 -11.71 15.01
C LYS A 30 -16.26 -11.95 15.27
N GLY A 31 -15.44 -11.43 14.35
CA GLY A 31 -13.99 -11.33 14.56
C GLY A 31 -13.28 -10.80 13.33
N LYS A 32 -13.69 -9.64 12.81
CA LYS A 32 -12.87 -8.89 11.85
C LYS A 32 -12.48 -7.60 12.57
N VAL A 33 -11.28 -7.58 13.13
CA VAL A 33 -10.71 -6.41 13.78
C VAL A 33 -9.57 -5.98 12.88
N TRP A 34 -9.80 -4.90 12.14
CA TRP A 34 -8.71 -4.12 11.58
C TRP A 34 -8.35 -3.06 12.61
N GLY A 35 -7.08 -2.92 12.95
CA GLY A 35 -6.60 -1.88 13.86
C GLY A 35 -5.75 -0.87 13.11
N LEU A 36 -6.10 0.41 13.17
CA LEU A 36 -5.16 1.47 12.79
C LEU A 36 -4.04 1.48 13.84
N GLU A 37 -2.79 1.43 13.42
CA GLU A 37 -1.68 1.59 14.37
C GLU A 37 -1.55 3.05 14.81
N GLU A 38 -1.43 3.29 16.11
CA GLU A 38 -1.08 4.62 16.64
C GLU A 38 0.33 4.99 16.14
N GLY A 39 0.42 6.07 15.34
CA GLY A 39 1.64 6.43 14.61
C GLY A 39 1.78 5.81 13.20
N GLY A 40 0.79 5.03 12.75
CA GLY A 40 0.78 4.30 11.47
C GLY A 40 0.46 5.14 10.23
N ALA A 41 -0.10 6.34 10.40
CA ALA A 41 -0.15 7.34 9.33
C ALA A 41 1.20 8.06 9.25
N ARG A 42 2.22 7.36 8.75
CA ARG A 42 3.47 8.01 8.36
C ARG A 42 3.19 8.71 7.05
N VAL A 43 2.98 10.03 7.09
CA VAL A 43 3.48 10.85 5.98
C VAL A 43 4.97 10.59 6.03
N PHE A 44 5.50 9.73 5.15
CA PHE A 44 6.91 9.36 5.16
C PHE A 44 7.73 10.66 5.14
N GLY A 45 8.23 11.08 6.31
CA GLY A 45 9.06 12.27 6.48
C GLY A 45 10.45 12.11 5.87
N PHE A 46 10.63 11.09 5.02
CA PHE A 46 11.88 10.74 4.36
C PHE A 46 11.80 10.88 2.84
N VAL A 47 10.60 10.98 2.25
CA VAL A 47 10.51 11.39 0.85
C VAL A 47 10.85 12.87 0.84
N ARG A 48 11.94 13.25 0.15
CA ARG A 48 12.27 14.64 -0.19
C ARG A 48 11.24 15.15 -1.23
N SER A 49 9.97 15.05 -0.86
CA SER A 49 8.77 15.13 -1.70
C SER A 49 8.41 16.55 -2.10
N GLU A 50 9.08 17.53 -1.49
CA GLU A 50 8.97 18.95 -1.82
C GLU A 50 9.46 19.19 -3.25
N SER A 51 10.58 18.58 -3.66
CA SER A 51 11.11 18.71 -5.03
C SER A 51 10.14 18.17 -6.09
N TRP A 52 9.47 17.05 -5.81
CA TRP A 52 8.63 16.38 -6.81
C TRP A 52 7.14 16.68 -6.70
N SER A 53 6.75 17.67 -5.89
CA SER A 53 5.37 18.16 -5.75
C SER A 53 4.31 17.10 -5.39
N MET A 54 4.73 15.96 -4.83
CA MET A 54 3.81 14.96 -4.28
C MET A 54 3.48 15.21 -2.80
N HIS A 55 4.18 16.17 -2.18
CA HIS A 55 4.07 16.46 -0.75
C HIS A 55 2.65 16.91 -0.40
N GLY A 56 2.13 16.43 0.73
CA GLY A 56 0.77 16.71 1.18
C GLY A 56 -0.34 15.98 0.40
N ARG A 57 -0.01 15.21 -0.64
CA ARG A 57 -0.96 14.42 -1.43
C ARG A 57 -0.65 12.93 -1.51
N ILE A 58 0.59 12.54 -1.18
CA ILE A 58 1.00 11.16 -0.96
C ILE A 58 0.87 10.82 0.53
N SER A 59 0.43 9.61 0.85
CA SER A 59 0.39 9.11 2.23
C SER A 59 0.61 7.61 2.28
N ALA A 60 1.11 7.13 3.42
CA ALA A 60 1.13 5.72 3.75
C ALA A 60 0.46 5.48 5.10
N GLN A 61 -0.45 4.50 5.15
CA GLN A 61 -1.22 4.15 6.35
C GLN A 61 -1.07 2.67 6.65
N ALA A 62 -0.72 2.32 7.89
CA ALA A 62 -0.62 0.93 8.32
C ALA A 62 -1.88 0.48 9.07
N PHE A 63 -2.45 -0.65 8.65
CA PHE A 63 -3.53 -1.34 9.34
C PHE A 63 -3.09 -2.76 9.72
N SER A 64 -3.35 -3.16 10.95
CA SER A 64 -3.17 -4.54 11.41
C SER A 64 -4.42 -5.38 11.14
N PHE A 65 -4.25 -6.70 10.97
CA PHE A 65 -5.36 -7.64 10.81
C PHE A 65 -5.11 -8.98 11.50
N ASP A 66 -6.17 -9.62 12.00
CA ASP A 66 -6.05 -10.93 12.67
C ASP A 66 -6.28 -12.13 11.74
N GLN A 67 -6.86 -11.89 10.56
CA GLN A 67 -7.26 -12.94 9.62
C GLN A 67 -6.04 -13.59 8.96
N HIS A 68 -6.07 -14.90 8.73
CA HIS A 68 -5.05 -15.53 7.89
C HIS A 68 -5.16 -15.04 6.45
N PHE A 69 -4.10 -14.44 5.92
CA PHE A 69 -4.03 -14.01 4.54
C PHE A 69 -3.59 -15.17 3.63
N LYS A 70 -4.33 -15.36 2.53
CA LYS A 70 -3.96 -16.27 1.45
C LYS A 70 -4.10 -15.52 0.13
N ALA A 71 -3.02 -15.45 -0.65
CA ALA A 71 -2.98 -14.64 -1.87
C ALA A 71 -4.08 -14.98 -2.88
N TYR A 72 -4.47 -16.26 -2.99
CA TYR A 72 -5.56 -16.68 -3.88
C TYR A 72 -6.95 -16.21 -3.44
N GLN A 73 -7.13 -15.79 -2.18
CA GLN A 73 -8.36 -15.20 -1.66
C GLN A 73 -8.31 -13.66 -1.65
N LYS A 74 -7.50 -13.05 -2.53
CA LYS A 74 -7.30 -11.61 -2.58
C LYS A 74 -8.60 -10.82 -2.58
N ASP A 75 -9.61 -11.26 -3.34
CA ASP A 75 -10.85 -10.51 -3.52
C ASP A 75 -11.66 -10.49 -2.23
N GLU A 76 -11.69 -11.60 -1.47
CA GLU A 76 -12.34 -11.66 -0.16
C GLU A 76 -11.60 -10.80 0.87
N PHE A 77 -10.27 -10.81 0.84
CA PHE A 77 -9.44 -10.03 1.75
C PHE A 77 -9.59 -8.52 1.53
N VAL A 78 -9.43 -8.06 0.29
CA VAL A 78 -9.57 -6.63 -0.05
C VAL A 78 -11.02 -6.20 0.17
N LYS A 79 -12.01 -7.05 -0.13
CA LYS A 79 -13.41 -6.78 0.21
C LYS A 79 -13.63 -6.65 1.72
N ALA A 80 -12.99 -7.49 2.53
CA ALA A 80 -13.07 -7.40 3.98
C ALA A 80 -12.39 -6.13 4.52
N PHE A 81 -11.31 -5.67 3.89
CA PHE A 81 -10.63 -4.42 4.24
C PHE A 81 -11.54 -3.21 4.04
N PHE A 82 -12.04 -2.98 2.83
CA PHE A 82 -12.86 -1.79 2.53
C PHE A 82 -14.26 -1.80 3.16
N ASN A 83 -14.76 -2.96 3.61
CA ASN A 83 -16.04 -3.03 4.33
C ASN A 83 -15.89 -2.98 5.85
N ASP A 84 -14.65 -2.90 6.36
CA ASP A 84 -14.45 -2.79 7.80
C ASP A 84 -14.76 -1.38 8.29
N PRO A 85 -15.59 -1.21 9.34
CA PRO A 85 -15.92 0.11 9.87
C PRO A 85 -14.71 0.93 10.32
N ASN A 86 -13.67 0.29 10.86
CA ASN A 86 -12.47 0.98 11.30
C ASN A 86 -11.64 1.48 10.11
N VAL A 87 -11.56 0.69 9.04
CA VAL A 87 -10.94 1.11 7.78
C VAL A 87 -11.73 2.27 7.18
N SER A 88 -13.05 2.16 7.06
CA SER A 88 -13.89 3.24 6.51
C SER A 88 -13.79 4.54 7.29
N ALA A 89 -13.64 4.46 8.62
CA ALA A 89 -13.51 5.62 9.50
C ALA A 89 -12.13 6.28 9.45
N ASN A 90 -11.07 5.56 9.06
CA ASN A 90 -9.68 6.05 9.17
C ASN A 90 -8.92 6.12 7.84
N LEU A 91 -9.30 5.36 6.83
CA LEU A 91 -8.62 5.31 5.54
C LEU A 91 -8.71 6.68 4.87
N LYS A 92 -7.59 7.41 4.92
CA LYS A 92 -7.50 8.77 4.36
C LYS A 92 -7.49 8.76 2.84
N LEU A 93 -8.19 9.72 2.26
CA LEU A 93 -8.10 10.11 0.85
C LEU A 93 -8.28 11.63 0.71
N LEU A 94 -8.04 12.14 -0.50
CA LEU A 94 -8.24 13.54 -0.83
C LEU A 94 -9.57 13.73 -1.55
N THR A 95 -10.33 14.75 -1.16
CA THR A 95 -11.49 15.20 -1.92
C THR A 95 -11.05 15.86 -3.23
N ALA A 96 -12.01 16.09 -4.14
CA ALA A 96 -11.77 16.84 -5.37
C ALA A 96 -11.24 18.28 -5.11
N SER A 97 -11.50 18.85 -3.93
CA SER A 97 -10.98 20.15 -3.49
C SER A 97 -9.60 20.08 -2.83
N GLY A 98 -8.99 18.89 -2.73
CA GLY A 98 -7.66 18.71 -2.14
C GLY A 98 -7.65 18.72 -0.60
N GLN A 99 -8.80 18.52 0.04
CA GLN A 99 -8.90 18.40 1.50
C GLN A 99 -8.82 16.92 1.90
N TRP A 100 -8.08 16.63 2.98
CA TRP A 100 -8.02 15.28 3.52
C TRP A 100 -9.34 14.92 4.20
N THR A 101 -9.88 13.76 3.85
CA THR A 101 -11.07 13.15 4.44
C THR A 101 -10.81 11.66 4.61
N THR A 102 -11.78 10.94 5.17
CA THR A 102 -11.77 9.48 5.25
C THR A 102 -12.77 8.89 4.26
N LEU A 103 -12.64 7.59 3.95
CA LEU A 103 -13.49 6.91 2.97
C LEU A 103 -14.97 7.16 3.23
N GLY A 104 -15.42 6.99 4.48
CA GLY A 104 -16.71 7.45 5.03
C GLY A 104 -17.98 6.92 4.35
N THR A 105 -17.83 6.28 3.19
CA THR A 105 -18.88 5.88 2.26
C THR A 105 -18.88 4.36 2.13
N LYS A 106 -20.07 3.80 1.96
CA LYS A 106 -20.21 2.38 1.72
C LYS A 106 -19.76 2.06 0.29
N VAL A 107 -18.77 1.21 0.18
CA VAL A 107 -18.27 0.71 -1.11
C VAL A 107 -19.14 -0.46 -1.56
N ASN A 108 -19.51 -0.46 -2.84
CA ASN A 108 -20.35 -1.50 -3.45
C ASN A 108 -19.55 -2.46 -4.33
N LYS A 109 -18.54 -1.95 -5.04
CA LYS A 109 -17.65 -2.73 -5.90
C LYS A 109 -16.20 -2.38 -5.57
N ILE A 110 -15.33 -3.39 -5.60
CA ILE A 110 -13.91 -3.28 -5.32
C ILE A 110 -13.17 -4.01 -6.42
N GLU A 111 -12.14 -3.38 -6.95
CA GLU A 111 -11.21 -3.97 -7.90
C GLU A 111 -9.83 -4.06 -7.26
N ALA A 112 -9.20 -5.22 -7.39
CA ALA A 112 -7.88 -5.51 -6.86
C ALA A 112 -7.05 -6.26 -7.92
N ILE A 113 -6.06 -5.57 -8.47
CA ILE A 113 -5.13 -6.10 -9.46
C ILE A 113 -3.83 -6.47 -8.75
N VAL A 114 -3.36 -7.69 -8.95
CA VAL A 114 -2.06 -8.12 -8.41
C VAL A 114 -0.96 -7.38 -9.13
N VAL A 115 -0.06 -6.75 -8.39
CA VAL A 115 1.12 -6.10 -8.94
C VAL A 115 2.33 -7.01 -8.66
N PRO A 116 3.04 -7.50 -9.68
CA PRO A 116 4.27 -8.26 -9.50
C PRO A 116 5.25 -7.52 -8.58
N CYS A 117 5.85 -8.25 -7.66
CA CYS A 117 6.83 -7.71 -6.71
C CYS A 117 7.91 -8.77 -6.53
N THR A 118 8.82 -8.83 -7.49
CA THR A 118 9.86 -9.85 -7.57
C THR A 118 11.27 -9.27 -7.49
N GLN A 119 11.41 -7.97 -7.76
CA GLN A 119 12.71 -7.29 -7.79
C GLN A 119 13.25 -7.05 -6.37
N VAL A 120 14.42 -7.63 -6.06
CA VAL A 120 15.12 -7.45 -4.78
C VAL A 120 16.33 -6.50 -4.86
N SER A 121 16.66 -6.03 -6.06
CA SER A 121 17.85 -5.22 -6.33
C SER A 121 17.54 -3.99 -7.17
N MET A 122 18.21 -2.87 -6.86
CA MET A 122 18.16 -1.65 -7.67
C MET A 122 18.92 -1.78 -8.99
N SER A 123 19.75 -2.82 -9.17
CA SER A 123 20.43 -3.12 -10.44
C SER A 123 19.46 -3.33 -11.60
N PHE A 124 18.18 -3.55 -11.29
CA PHE A 124 17.08 -3.51 -12.25
C PHE A 124 17.09 -2.26 -13.16
N PHE A 125 17.55 -1.12 -12.64
CA PHE A 125 17.63 0.16 -13.34
C PHE A 125 19.00 0.43 -14.01
N ASP A 126 19.99 -0.46 -13.87
CA ASP A 126 21.33 -0.26 -14.46
C ASP A 126 21.27 -0.11 -15.99
N ARG A 127 20.25 -0.70 -16.61
CA ARG A 127 19.98 -0.56 -18.05
C ARG A 127 19.76 0.88 -18.52
N LEU A 128 19.36 1.79 -17.62
CA LEU A 128 19.26 3.22 -17.93
C LEU A 128 20.62 3.82 -18.29
N TYR A 129 21.70 3.29 -17.70
CA TYR A 129 23.07 3.68 -18.04
C TYR A 129 23.55 2.98 -19.32
N SER A 130 23.31 1.66 -19.45
CA SER A 130 23.81 0.90 -20.61
C SER A 130 23.21 1.35 -21.93
N GLU A 131 21.94 1.75 -21.94
CA GLU A 131 21.23 2.18 -23.15
C GLU A 131 21.24 3.70 -23.38
N GLY A 132 22.11 4.42 -22.68
CA GLY A 132 22.36 5.85 -22.95
C GLY A 132 21.25 6.81 -22.54
N VAL A 133 20.26 6.36 -21.74
CA VAL A 133 19.25 7.25 -21.14
C VAL A 133 19.89 8.18 -20.11
N VAL A 134 20.92 7.69 -19.42
CA VAL A 134 21.69 8.39 -18.41
C VAL A 134 23.18 8.29 -18.72
N ARG A 135 23.89 9.40 -18.61
CA ARG A 135 25.34 9.47 -18.80
C ARG A 135 26.06 8.77 -17.65
N GLU A 136 27.33 8.40 -17.84
CA GLU A 136 28.19 7.85 -16.77
C GLU A 136 28.26 8.76 -15.54
N THR A 137 28.12 10.07 -15.73
CA THR A 137 28.08 11.08 -14.66
C THR A 137 26.78 11.09 -13.86
N GLY A 138 25.76 10.31 -14.26
CA GLY A 138 24.44 10.27 -13.65
C GLY A 138 23.45 11.30 -14.20
N TYR A 139 23.86 12.17 -15.11
CA TYR A 139 22.98 13.15 -15.75
C TYR A 139 22.06 12.48 -16.79
N ILE A 140 20.77 12.80 -16.72
CA ILE A 140 19.76 12.31 -17.65
C ILE A 140 19.92 13.03 -18.99
N VAL A 141 19.91 12.29 -20.08
CA VAL A 141 20.05 12.86 -21.43
C VAL A 141 18.81 13.69 -21.78
N LYS A 142 19.01 14.97 -22.08
CA LYS A 142 17.94 15.89 -22.52
C LYS A 142 17.46 15.57 -23.93
N CYS A 143 16.21 15.89 -24.20
CA CYS A 143 15.62 15.81 -25.53
C CYS A 143 14.82 17.08 -25.84
N TYR A 144 14.29 17.18 -27.06
CA TYR A 144 13.31 18.21 -27.39
C TYR A 144 12.07 18.07 -26.53
N ASP A 145 11.52 19.22 -26.15
CA ASP A 145 10.30 19.29 -25.34
C ASP A 145 9.12 18.71 -26.12
N ASP A 146 8.41 17.81 -25.47
CA ASP A 146 7.20 17.15 -25.95
C ASP A 146 6.21 16.98 -24.79
N TYR A 147 5.01 16.49 -25.06
CA TYR A 147 3.97 16.29 -24.05
C TYR A 147 3.24 14.96 -24.28
N SER A 148 3.15 14.14 -23.24
CA SER A 148 2.32 12.92 -23.22
C SER A 148 1.48 12.88 -21.97
N ASP A 149 0.19 12.59 -22.10
CA ASP A 149 -0.75 12.36 -20.99
C ASP A 149 -0.74 13.44 -19.90
N GLY A 150 -0.54 14.71 -20.30
CA GLY A 150 -0.48 15.85 -19.39
C GLY A 150 0.85 16.04 -18.67
N PHE A 151 1.88 15.25 -19.02
CA PHE A 151 3.24 15.41 -18.53
C PHE A 151 4.16 16.03 -19.59
N PRO A 152 4.94 17.06 -19.24
CA PRO A 152 6.02 17.54 -20.10
C PRO A 152 7.16 16.51 -20.14
N ILE A 153 7.68 16.27 -21.34
CA ILE A 153 8.80 15.38 -21.63
C ILE A 153 9.93 16.24 -22.16
N SER A 154 11.02 16.34 -21.40
CA SER A 154 12.22 17.13 -21.77
C SER A 154 13.51 16.33 -21.64
N ASP A 155 13.40 15.02 -21.39
CA ASP A 155 14.53 14.10 -21.30
C ASP A 155 14.16 12.66 -21.66
N ALA A 156 15.20 11.87 -21.92
CA ALA A 156 15.11 10.48 -22.32
C ALA A 156 14.46 9.59 -21.24
N LEU A 157 14.60 9.93 -19.96
CA LEU A 157 13.97 9.15 -18.89
C LEU A 157 12.44 9.22 -18.99
N ARG A 158 11.88 10.42 -19.21
CA ARG A 158 10.43 10.60 -19.37
C ARG A 158 9.91 9.94 -20.64
N LYS A 159 10.72 9.91 -21.71
CA LYS A 159 10.41 9.11 -22.91
C LYS A 159 10.27 7.63 -22.60
N VAL A 160 11.22 7.04 -21.86
CA VAL A 160 11.13 5.64 -21.41
C VAL A 160 9.84 5.41 -20.60
N LEU A 161 9.46 6.33 -19.73
CA LEU A 161 8.34 6.13 -18.81
C LEU A 161 6.95 6.32 -19.45
N LEU A 162 6.84 7.17 -20.47
CA LEU A 162 5.55 7.65 -21.01
C LEU A 162 5.31 7.33 -22.49
N LEU A 163 6.34 7.34 -23.34
CA LEU A 163 6.15 7.24 -24.79
C LEU A 163 6.28 5.80 -25.25
N GLU A 164 5.14 5.16 -25.53
CA GLU A 164 5.07 3.79 -26.06
C GLU A 164 5.78 3.64 -27.41
N ASP A 165 5.72 4.67 -28.26
CA ASP A 165 6.34 4.68 -29.59
C ASP A 165 7.83 5.10 -29.57
N SER A 166 8.44 5.28 -28.39
CA SER A 166 9.86 5.65 -28.31
C SER A 166 10.76 4.44 -28.52
N ASP A 167 11.89 4.65 -29.21
CA ASP A 167 12.98 3.66 -29.32
C ASP A 167 13.48 3.12 -27.95
N HIS A 168 13.25 3.87 -26.87
CA HIS A 168 13.64 3.47 -25.51
C HIS A 168 12.49 2.84 -24.69
N PHE A 169 11.29 2.68 -25.25
CA PHE A 169 10.18 2.07 -24.53
C PHE A 169 10.47 0.59 -24.21
N ASP A 170 11.01 -0.16 -25.14
CA ASP A 170 11.29 -1.59 -24.93
C ASP A 170 12.50 -1.85 -24.03
N LEU A 171 13.15 -0.80 -23.52
CA LEU A 171 14.20 -0.91 -22.49
C LEU A 171 13.73 -1.73 -21.28
N PHE A 172 12.46 -1.57 -20.92
CA PHE A 172 11.78 -2.38 -19.93
C PHE A 172 10.63 -3.11 -20.63
N SER A 173 10.67 -4.44 -20.61
CA SER A 173 9.55 -5.27 -21.07
C SER A 173 8.26 -4.93 -20.34
N GLN A 174 7.12 -5.32 -20.91
CA GLN A 174 5.83 -5.14 -20.26
C GLN A 174 5.78 -5.70 -18.83
N SER A 175 6.34 -6.90 -18.61
CA SER A 175 6.46 -7.49 -17.27
C SER A 175 7.29 -6.64 -16.31
N ASN A 176 8.37 -6.02 -16.80
CA ASN A 176 9.21 -5.14 -15.99
C ASN A 176 8.48 -3.84 -15.62
N ARG A 177 7.67 -3.31 -16.54
CA ARG A 177 6.87 -2.10 -16.31
C ARG A 177 5.77 -2.31 -15.27
N GLU A 178 5.28 -3.53 -15.15
CA GLU A 178 4.28 -3.93 -14.16
C GLU A 178 4.86 -4.22 -12.76
N GLU A 179 6.19 -4.38 -12.64
CA GLU A 179 6.83 -4.60 -11.34
C GLU A 179 6.59 -3.41 -10.39
N PHE A 180 6.29 -3.72 -9.12
CA PHE A 180 5.99 -2.71 -8.11
C PHE A 180 7.17 -1.73 -7.92
N LEU A 181 8.40 -2.23 -8.00
CA LEU A 181 9.61 -1.40 -7.94
C LEU A 181 9.65 -0.38 -9.09
N PHE A 182 9.29 -0.80 -10.32
CA PHE A 182 9.20 0.10 -11.48
C PHE A 182 8.07 1.12 -11.31
N CYS A 183 6.90 0.68 -10.83
CA CYS A 183 5.77 1.56 -10.58
C CYS A 183 6.11 2.66 -9.58
N LEU A 184 6.76 2.35 -8.45
CA LEU A 184 7.21 3.37 -7.50
C LEU A 184 8.19 4.35 -8.14
N PHE A 185 9.19 3.84 -8.87
CA PHE A 185 10.16 4.68 -9.58
C PHE A 185 9.46 5.63 -10.57
N LYS A 186 8.57 5.10 -11.41
CA LYS A 186 7.77 5.88 -12.36
C LYS A 186 6.98 6.96 -11.65
N HIS A 187 6.28 6.64 -10.56
CA HIS A 187 5.50 7.62 -9.80
C HIS A 187 6.38 8.76 -9.26
N LEU A 188 7.59 8.48 -8.80
CA LEU A 188 8.52 9.49 -8.31
C LEU A 188 9.10 10.36 -9.45
N CYS A 189 9.41 9.76 -10.60
CA CYS A 189 9.92 10.49 -11.76
C CYS A 189 8.87 11.42 -12.41
N LEU A 190 7.61 11.01 -12.43
CA LEU A 190 6.50 11.81 -12.96
C LEU A 190 6.07 12.92 -11.99
N GLY A 191 6.10 12.66 -10.69
CA GLY A 191 5.80 13.66 -9.66
C GLY A 191 4.37 14.23 -9.69
N GLY A 192 4.17 15.33 -8.96
CA GLY A 192 2.90 16.07 -8.88
C GLY A 192 2.81 17.23 -9.88
N THR A 193 1.76 18.03 -9.77
CA THR A 193 1.42 19.09 -10.75
C THR A 193 2.49 20.18 -10.87
N LEU A 194 3.23 20.50 -9.82
CA LEU A 194 4.28 21.52 -9.82
C LEU A 194 5.68 20.89 -9.66
N CYS A 195 5.87 19.68 -10.16
CA CYS A 195 7.11 18.93 -10.01
C CYS A 195 8.29 19.66 -10.65
N GLN A 196 9.36 19.86 -9.88
CA GLN A 196 10.66 20.27 -10.42
C GLN A 196 11.48 19.02 -10.64
N PHE A 197 11.72 18.71 -11.90
CA PHE A 197 12.43 17.49 -12.26
C PHE A 197 13.92 17.60 -11.97
N GLU A 198 14.51 16.49 -11.55
CA GLU A 198 15.95 16.39 -11.35
C GLU A 198 16.63 16.14 -12.69
N ASP A 199 17.80 16.77 -12.89
CA ASP A 199 18.65 16.53 -14.05
C ASP A 199 19.54 15.28 -13.90
N VAL A 200 19.58 14.70 -12.69
CA VAL A 200 20.38 13.53 -12.34
C VAL A 200 19.49 12.38 -11.86
N LEU A 201 19.86 11.14 -12.20
CA LEU A 201 19.08 9.95 -11.89
C LEU A 201 19.15 9.54 -10.41
N GLY A 202 20.29 9.80 -9.75
CA GLY A 202 20.59 9.34 -8.39
C GLY A 202 19.49 9.61 -7.35
N PRO A 203 18.97 10.84 -7.21
CA PRO A 203 17.91 11.16 -6.25
C PRO A 203 16.64 10.30 -6.42
N TYR A 204 16.25 9.99 -7.65
CA TYR A 204 15.10 9.12 -7.93
C TYR A 204 15.36 7.69 -7.46
N LEU A 205 16.53 7.13 -7.76
CA LEU A 205 16.91 5.77 -7.34
C LEU A 205 16.98 5.65 -5.82
N GLU A 206 17.65 6.59 -5.15
CA GLU A 206 17.79 6.55 -3.69
C GLU A 206 16.44 6.67 -2.98
N THR A 207 15.57 7.55 -3.46
CA THR A 207 14.23 7.70 -2.86
C THR A 207 13.34 6.50 -3.16
N THR A 208 13.41 5.95 -4.37
CA THR A 208 12.70 4.70 -4.72
C THR A 208 13.14 3.56 -3.80
N LYS A 209 14.45 3.40 -3.62
CA LYS A 209 15.04 2.38 -2.76
C LYS A 209 14.61 2.53 -1.31
N ALA A 210 14.64 3.75 -0.78
CA ALA A 210 14.19 4.03 0.59
C ALA A 210 12.71 3.68 0.76
N LEU A 211 11.85 4.15 -0.14
CA LEU A 211 10.40 3.88 -0.11
C LEU A 211 10.11 2.37 -0.24
N TYR A 212 10.79 1.69 -1.17
CA TYR A 212 10.59 0.26 -1.39
C TYR A 212 10.99 -0.56 -0.15
N LYS A 213 12.11 -0.23 0.50
CA LYS A 213 12.57 -0.90 1.73
C LYS A 213 11.63 -0.68 2.92
N ASP A 214 10.98 0.48 2.98
CA ASP A 214 10.04 0.79 4.06
C ASP A 214 8.69 0.08 3.88
N LEU A 215 8.29 -0.20 2.64
CA LEU A 215 7.01 -0.82 2.32
C LEU A 215 7.08 -2.34 2.19
N VAL A 216 8.12 -2.86 1.54
CA VAL A 216 8.22 -4.26 1.14
C VAL A 216 9.05 -5.04 2.15
N SER A 217 8.46 -6.12 2.65
CA SER A 217 9.14 -7.08 3.51
C SER A 217 9.82 -8.18 2.70
N VAL A 218 11.00 -8.55 3.18
CA VAL A 218 11.79 -9.65 2.65
C VAL A 218 12.21 -10.59 3.78
N GLN A 219 12.45 -11.84 3.44
CA GLN A 219 13.08 -12.81 4.33
C GLN A 219 14.18 -13.55 3.59
N LYS A 220 15.05 -14.19 4.35
CA LYS A 220 16.06 -15.09 3.78
C LYS A 220 15.46 -16.49 3.69
N ASP A 221 15.49 -17.08 2.51
CA ASP A 221 15.10 -18.46 2.32
C ASP A 221 16.00 -19.38 3.19
N PRO A 222 15.42 -20.26 4.02
CA PRO A 222 16.20 -21.09 4.94
C PRO A 222 17.05 -22.13 4.20
N GLU A 223 16.65 -22.56 3.01
CA GLU A 223 17.34 -23.56 2.20
C GLU A 223 18.33 -22.91 1.24
N THR A 224 17.87 -22.04 0.34
CA THR A 224 18.69 -21.44 -0.73
C THR A 224 19.57 -20.29 -0.24
N LYS A 225 19.26 -19.72 0.93
CA LYS A 225 19.90 -18.51 1.47
C LYS A 225 19.66 -17.24 0.64
N GLU A 226 18.80 -17.29 -0.36
CA GLU A 226 18.44 -16.14 -1.17
C GLU A 226 17.44 -15.23 -0.45
N ILE A 227 17.39 -13.96 -0.85
CA ILE A 227 16.41 -13.01 -0.32
C ILE A 227 15.14 -13.17 -1.13
N ILE A 228 14.03 -13.44 -0.45
CA ILE A 228 12.71 -13.58 -1.08
C ILE A 228 11.74 -12.52 -0.52
N ILE A 229 10.89 -11.98 -1.39
CA ILE A 229 9.86 -11.02 -1.02
C ILE A 229 8.69 -11.77 -0.37
N THR A 230 8.23 -11.29 0.78
CA THR A 230 7.10 -11.88 1.51
C THR A 230 5.83 -11.06 1.37
N SER A 231 5.94 -9.80 0.97
CA SER A 231 4.80 -8.91 0.75
C SER A 231 4.03 -9.26 -0.52
N THR A 232 2.71 -9.15 -0.48
CA THR A 232 1.85 -9.23 -1.68
C THR A 232 1.26 -7.84 -1.97
N ILE A 233 1.36 -7.40 -3.22
CA ILE A 233 0.95 -6.05 -3.63
C ILE A 233 -0.33 -6.10 -4.45
N PHE A 234 -1.31 -5.25 -4.10
CA PHE A 234 -2.52 -5.05 -4.88
C PHE A 234 -2.70 -3.58 -5.24
N LYS A 235 -2.88 -3.27 -6.52
CA LYS A 235 -3.42 -1.97 -6.94
C LYS A 235 -4.94 -2.03 -6.78
N VAL A 236 -5.50 -1.08 -6.03
CA VAL A 236 -6.90 -1.14 -5.62
C VAL A 236 -7.70 0.09 -6.06
N SER A 237 -8.94 -0.17 -6.45
CA SER A 237 -9.96 0.83 -6.72
C SER A 237 -11.26 0.44 -6.04
N ALA A 238 -11.97 1.42 -5.49
CA ALA A 238 -13.25 1.22 -4.84
C ALA A 238 -14.32 2.10 -5.48
N TYR A 239 -15.55 1.58 -5.55
CA TYR A 239 -16.66 2.22 -6.23
C TYR A 239 -17.90 2.24 -5.33
N ASP A 240 -18.58 3.37 -5.33
CA ASP A 240 -19.89 3.58 -4.71
C ASP A 240 -20.99 3.74 -5.79
N ASN A 241 -22.14 4.28 -5.42
CA ASN A 241 -23.25 4.52 -6.36
C ASN A 241 -22.93 5.59 -7.42
N ASN A 242 -21.94 6.45 -7.20
CA ASN A 242 -21.57 7.56 -8.07
C ASN A 242 -20.35 7.24 -8.96
N GLY A 243 -19.80 6.03 -8.86
CA GLY A 243 -18.62 5.61 -9.60
C GLY A 243 -17.42 5.36 -8.70
N MET A 244 -16.21 5.60 -9.21
CA MET A 244 -14.97 5.37 -8.44
C MET A 244 -14.86 6.41 -7.32
N CYS A 245 -14.85 5.95 -6.06
CA CYS A 245 -14.70 6.80 -4.88
C CYS A 245 -13.29 6.74 -4.28
N TYR A 246 -12.50 5.72 -4.63
CA TYR A 246 -11.12 5.56 -4.18
C TYR A 246 -10.26 4.97 -5.31
N PRO A 247 -9.01 5.44 -5.54
CA PRO A 247 -8.29 6.48 -4.79
C PRO A 247 -8.84 7.91 -4.97
N SER A 248 -9.52 8.20 -6.08
CA SER A 248 -10.13 9.51 -6.33
C SER A 248 -11.28 9.37 -7.31
N THR A 249 -12.19 10.35 -7.34
CA THR A 249 -13.24 10.44 -8.36
C THR A 249 -12.71 10.92 -9.71
N LYS A 250 -11.47 11.43 -9.76
CA LYS A 250 -10.79 11.86 -10.99
C LYS A 250 -9.76 10.83 -11.41
N SER A 251 -9.90 10.32 -12.63
CA SER A 251 -8.90 9.43 -13.24
C SER A 251 -7.64 10.20 -13.61
N HIS A 252 -6.48 9.68 -13.24
CA HIS A 252 -5.18 10.19 -13.64
C HIS A 252 -4.12 9.11 -13.40
N GLU A 253 -3.06 9.07 -14.21
CA GLU A 253 -1.99 8.06 -14.07
C GLU A 253 -1.25 8.18 -12.72
N GLN A 254 -1.04 9.42 -12.27
CA GLN A 254 -0.54 9.73 -10.92
C GLN A 254 -1.63 9.69 -9.84
N THR A 255 -2.78 9.06 -10.05
CA THR A 255 -3.72 8.78 -8.95
C THR A 255 -3.74 7.27 -8.73
N PHE A 256 -3.24 6.82 -7.58
CA PHE A 256 -3.07 5.41 -7.28
C PHE A 256 -3.29 5.08 -5.81
N ALA A 257 -3.64 3.82 -5.56
CA ALA A 257 -3.57 3.22 -4.25
C ALA A 257 -3.07 1.78 -4.34
N TYR A 258 -2.11 1.45 -3.50
CA TYR A 258 -1.56 0.11 -3.35
C TYR A 258 -1.80 -0.40 -1.94
N LEU A 259 -2.29 -1.63 -1.82
CA LEU A 259 -2.26 -2.40 -0.57
C LEU A 259 -1.03 -3.31 -0.61
N ILE A 260 -0.12 -3.09 0.34
CA ILE A 260 1.08 -3.89 0.55
C ILE A 260 0.83 -4.77 1.77
N VAL A 261 0.46 -6.02 1.52
CA VAL A 261 0.10 -6.99 2.55
C VAL A 261 1.33 -7.75 3.00
N ASP A 262 1.67 -7.63 4.29
CA ASP A 262 2.65 -8.47 4.96
C ASP A 262 1.92 -9.54 5.79
N PRO A 263 1.87 -10.80 5.33
CA PRO A 263 1.18 -11.86 6.06
C PRO A 263 1.87 -12.27 7.36
N LEU A 264 3.19 -12.06 7.47
CA LEU A 264 3.98 -12.50 8.63
C LEU A 264 3.84 -11.50 9.77
N LYS A 265 3.96 -10.21 9.46
CA LYS A 265 3.71 -9.15 10.43
C LYS A 265 2.22 -8.95 10.67
N ARG A 266 1.35 -9.40 9.75
CA ARG A 266 -0.09 -9.16 9.74
C ARG A 266 -0.46 -7.69 9.65
N HIS A 267 0.24 -6.97 8.77
CA HIS A 267 -0.04 -5.57 8.46
C HIS A 267 -0.33 -5.38 6.98
N VAL A 268 -1.13 -4.38 6.69
CA VAL A 268 -1.32 -3.83 5.35
C VAL A 268 -0.88 -2.38 5.38
N HIS A 269 0.13 -2.05 4.57
CA HIS A 269 0.44 -0.67 4.26
C HIS A 269 -0.41 -0.24 3.06
N VAL A 270 -1.13 0.87 3.21
CA VAL A 270 -1.85 1.53 2.12
C VAL A 270 -0.98 2.67 1.63
N LEU A 271 -0.32 2.51 0.49
CA LEU A 271 0.33 3.63 -0.19
C LEU A 271 -0.68 4.31 -1.10
N TYR A 272 -0.90 5.59 -0.90
CA TYR A 272 -1.93 6.36 -1.59
C TYR A 272 -1.35 7.65 -2.17
N HIS A 273 -1.80 8.02 -3.36
CA HIS A 273 -1.59 9.35 -3.93
C HIS A 273 -2.78 9.74 -4.82
N SER A 274 -3.19 11.01 -4.78
CA SER A 274 -4.14 11.58 -5.75
C SER A 274 -3.52 12.79 -6.42
N PHE A 275 -3.47 12.75 -7.75
CA PHE A 275 -2.99 13.86 -8.57
C PHE A 275 -3.87 15.11 -8.41
N GLY A 276 -3.28 16.29 -8.67
CA GLY A 276 -3.93 17.59 -8.63
C GLY A 276 -3.18 18.61 -7.79
N GLY A 277 -3.55 19.89 -7.94
CA GLY A 277 -3.07 20.97 -7.09
C GLY A 277 -4.00 21.20 -5.90
N SER A 278 -3.45 21.68 -4.79
CA SER A 278 -4.23 22.42 -3.80
C SER A 278 -4.26 23.87 -4.26
N LEU A 279 -5.45 24.47 -4.43
CA LEU A 279 -5.56 25.92 -4.43
C LEU A 279 -5.21 26.34 -3.01
N PHE A 280 -3.97 26.81 -2.80
CA PHE A 280 -3.62 27.51 -1.58
C PHE A 280 -4.40 28.84 -1.59
N PHE A 281 -5.65 28.81 -1.15
CA PHE A 281 -6.27 30.02 -0.65
C PHE A 281 -5.73 30.22 0.77
N ASN A 282 -4.92 31.26 0.87
CA ASN A 282 -4.32 31.78 2.10
C ASN A 282 -5.40 32.15 3.12
#